data_AF-A0A1C6L926-F1
#
_entry.id   AF-A0A1C6L926-F1
#
_cell.length_a   1.000
_cell.length_b   1.000
_cell.length_c   1.000
_cell.angle_alpha   90.00
_cell.angle_beta   90.00
_cell.angle_gamma   90.00
#
_symmetry.space_group_name_H-M   'P 1'
#
loop_
_entity.id
_entity.type
_entity.pdbx_description
1 polymer ?
#
loop_
_entity_poly.entity_id
_entity_poly.type
_entity_poly.pdbx_seq_one_letter_code
_entity_poly.pdbx_strand_id
1 'polypeptide(L)'
;MKKKRTIIACALMILLAFSTVSVSGATAQTTKAAKNSRIKVTLTAMNSTTIKVKWPKQKKYTNCEIYRKTATGKSYKKIASVKGTTYTDKKVKKNTLYKYKVRPFRYVKGKKTYARYSDENTAAAGVTISNYTMELTLPSDKVISVGIDAGTKDCSTNKKTMIVYRSDSENGTYKKIKEVPFKESWQMWCSTYGTHFVDKAVSGNTVYYYKVKIRKTINKKNYYSQASAPQAIRTMPKWTMNTLTYTNLTDDKTRQDVSAVFKKAGIKESYIDEVMDLAKDYNDIVGEQDYFHEGFVTVDGRNIDYEMSDTYSLWMEDHDYADVNCRITAMTLFRDFLTTETKMEGSAALSSDTDAIENYPLCKLAGENLSKFYTLYNPVSVKDTTNPQDILEAVRQEWKNRGIQFKEGAASLISVVFHDEMEKTAFVGHAGVMIEDGSDVYFVEKIGPTFPVQVAKFHSRGEVKEYLLDRFWKHYTPGVSAPPVIMVNDRELSS
;
A
#
# COMPACT_ATOMS: atom_id res chain seq x y z
N MET A 1 -62.63 3.47 1.41
CA MET A 1 -62.44 2.46 2.46
C MET A 1 -60.97 2.50 2.90
N LYS A 2 -60.64 3.21 4.01
CA LYS A 2 -60.24 2.66 5.33
C LYS A 2 -59.19 1.53 5.20
N LYS A 3 -57.97 1.55 5.78
CA LYS A 3 -57.29 2.37 6.81
C LYS A 3 -55.76 2.10 6.67
N LYS A 4 -54.88 3.13 6.65
CA LYS A 4 -53.99 3.64 7.73
C LYS A 4 -53.06 2.56 8.34
N ARG A 5 -51.73 2.55 8.10
CA ARG A 5 -50.61 3.38 8.66
C ARG A 5 -50.47 3.34 10.20
N THR A 6 -49.20 3.54 10.62
CA THR A 6 -48.61 3.88 11.97
C THR A 6 -47.96 2.66 12.66
N ILE A 7 -46.63 2.48 12.67
CA ILE A 7 -45.55 3.13 13.47
C ILE A 7 -45.82 3.06 14.97
N ILE A 8 -44.87 2.55 15.76
CA ILE A 8 -44.31 3.20 16.98
C ILE A 8 -43.13 2.37 17.52
N ALA A 9 -42.10 3.12 17.91
CA ALA A 9 -40.80 2.72 18.41
C ALA A 9 -40.74 2.69 19.96
N CYS A 10 -39.55 2.32 20.45
CA CYS A 10 -38.99 2.68 21.76
C CYS A 10 -39.54 1.97 23.01
N ALA A 11 -38.68 1.33 23.80
CA ALA A 11 -37.98 2.01 24.90
C ALA A 11 -37.27 1.01 25.82
N LEU A 12 -36.10 1.44 26.27
CA LEU A 12 -35.24 0.87 27.30
C LEU A 12 -35.67 1.41 28.69
N MET A 13 -35.30 0.67 29.75
CA MET A 13 -35.03 1.13 31.15
C MET A 13 -36.03 0.77 32.29
N ILE A 14 -35.50 -0.02 33.23
CA ILE A 14 -35.36 0.25 34.69
C ILE A 14 -36.32 -0.38 35.74
N LEU A 15 -35.65 -1.17 36.61
CA LEU A 15 -35.75 -1.43 38.07
C LEU A 15 -36.94 -2.14 38.78
N LEU A 16 -36.57 -3.22 39.51
CA LEU A 16 -36.76 -3.54 40.96
C LEU A 16 -38.15 -3.25 41.60
N ALA A 17 -38.80 -4.11 42.41
CA ALA A 17 -38.32 -5.09 43.39
C ALA A 17 -39.47 -5.96 43.99
N PHE A 18 -39.06 -7.03 44.70
CA PHE A 18 -39.72 -7.78 45.79
C PHE A 18 -41.13 -8.37 45.63
N SER A 19 -41.20 -9.71 45.65
CA SER A 19 -41.77 -10.41 46.81
C SER A 19 -41.28 -11.86 46.87
N THR A 20 -40.81 -12.22 48.05
CA THR A 20 -40.39 -13.55 48.48
C THR A 20 -41.59 -14.47 48.63
N VAL A 21 -41.55 -15.65 47.99
CA VAL A 21 -42.21 -16.85 48.54
C VAL A 21 -41.23 -18.02 48.43
N SER A 22 -40.66 -18.38 49.56
CA SER A 22 -40.01 -19.66 49.81
C SER A 22 -41.08 -20.74 49.93
N VAL A 23 -41.09 -21.70 49.00
CA VAL A 23 -41.65 -23.03 49.26
C VAL A 23 -40.58 -24.06 48.93
N SER A 24 -40.08 -24.63 50.01
CA SER A 24 -39.32 -25.87 50.10
C SER A 24 -40.10 -27.03 49.48
N GLY A 25 -39.57 -27.58 48.40
CA GLY A 25 -40.00 -28.86 47.82
C GLY A 25 -38.77 -29.69 47.51
N ALA A 26 -38.18 -30.29 48.54
CA ALA A 26 -37.11 -31.26 48.40
C ALA A 26 -37.65 -32.51 47.68
N THR A 27 -37.51 -32.55 46.36
CA THR A 27 -37.55 -33.81 45.61
C THR A 27 -36.13 -34.37 45.62
N ALA A 28 -35.96 -35.46 46.36
CA ALA A 28 -34.75 -36.26 46.41
C ALA A 28 -34.42 -36.78 45.01
N GLN A 29 -33.64 -36.02 44.26
CA GLN A 29 -33.01 -36.48 43.05
C GLN A 29 -31.88 -37.43 43.50
N THR A 30 -32.19 -38.73 43.49
CA THR A 30 -31.20 -39.79 43.62
C THR A 30 -30.18 -39.62 42.49
N THR A 31 -29.10 -38.91 42.81
CA THR A 31 -27.94 -38.75 41.93
C THR A 31 -27.30 -40.12 41.76
N LYS A 32 -27.67 -40.79 40.68
CA LYS A 32 -26.94 -41.95 40.16
C LYS A 32 -25.53 -41.45 39.88
N ALA A 33 -24.61 -41.79 40.78
CA ALA A 33 -23.21 -41.41 40.72
C ALA A 33 -22.65 -41.66 39.30
N ALA A 34 -22.15 -40.61 38.64
CA ALA A 34 -21.31 -40.71 37.46
C ALA A 34 -19.97 -41.36 37.82
N LYS A 35 -20.00 -42.66 38.11
CA LYS A 35 -18.87 -43.45 38.60
C LYS A 35 -18.06 -44.04 37.45
N ASN A 36 -17.78 -43.28 36.38
CA ASN A 36 -16.77 -43.72 35.41
C ASN A 36 -16.13 -42.68 34.47
N SER A 37 -16.05 -41.37 34.78
CA SER A 37 -15.32 -40.41 33.91
C SER A 37 -13.81 -40.46 34.12
N ARG A 38 -13.02 -40.79 33.08
CA ARG A 38 -11.54 -40.86 33.17
C ARG A 38 -10.96 -39.52 33.65
N ILE A 39 -9.81 -39.59 34.32
CA ILE A 39 -9.12 -38.40 34.82
C ILE A 39 -8.68 -37.56 33.61
N LYS A 40 -8.95 -36.26 33.63
CA LYS A 40 -8.46 -35.32 32.62
C LYS A 40 -7.14 -34.71 33.06
N VAL A 41 -6.13 -34.75 32.19
CA VAL A 41 -4.82 -34.13 32.43
C VAL A 41 -4.82 -32.73 31.81
N THR A 42 -4.32 -31.74 32.53
CA THR A 42 -4.04 -30.39 32.02
C THR A 42 -2.55 -30.26 31.73
N LEU A 43 -2.22 -29.74 30.55
CA LEU A 43 -0.85 -29.50 30.12
C LEU A 43 -0.64 -28.01 29.89
N THR A 44 0.39 -27.45 30.52
CA THR A 44 0.77 -26.03 30.37
C THR A 44 2.22 -25.97 29.91
N ALA A 45 2.47 -25.41 28.73
CA ALA A 45 3.84 -25.10 28.31
C ALA A 45 4.35 -23.94 29.17
N MET A 46 5.45 -24.16 29.89
CA MET A 46 6.02 -23.15 30.80
C MET A 46 7.08 -22.29 30.10
N ASN A 47 7.84 -22.89 29.19
CA ASN A 47 8.86 -22.23 28.35
C ASN A 47 9.15 -23.11 27.11
N SER A 48 10.28 -22.88 26.43
CA SER A 48 10.61 -23.56 25.18
C SER A 48 10.91 -25.06 25.29
N THR A 49 11.25 -25.54 26.50
CA THR A 49 11.70 -26.92 26.76
C THR A 49 11.01 -27.55 27.98
N THR A 50 9.94 -26.93 28.47
CA THR A 50 9.25 -27.37 29.69
C THR A 50 7.73 -27.44 29.54
N ILE A 51 7.13 -28.58 29.93
CA ILE A 51 5.66 -28.75 30.05
C ILE A 51 5.31 -29.16 31.47
N LYS A 52 4.41 -28.41 32.11
CA LYS A 52 3.77 -28.77 33.37
C LYS A 52 2.56 -29.66 33.11
N VAL A 53 2.56 -30.83 33.74
CA VAL A 53 1.51 -31.85 33.69
C VAL A 53 0.78 -31.84 35.02
N LYS A 54 -0.51 -31.52 35.01
CA LYS A 54 -1.35 -31.46 36.23
C LYS A 54 -2.56 -32.38 36.08
N TRP A 55 -2.94 -33.05 37.16
CA TRP A 55 -4.14 -33.88 37.22
C TRP A 55 -4.91 -33.64 38.53
N PRO A 56 -6.24 -33.85 38.55
CA PRO A 56 -7.03 -33.76 39.78
C PRO A 56 -6.59 -34.74 40.87
N LYS A 57 -6.59 -34.29 42.15
CA LYS A 57 -6.29 -35.13 43.32
C LYS A 57 -7.24 -36.31 43.41
N GLN A 58 -6.70 -37.51 43.60
CA GLN A 58 -7.48 -38.74 43.74
C GLN A 58 -7.49 -39.18 45.21
N LYS A 59 -8.66 -39.34 45.83
CA LYS A 59 -8.78 -39.66 47.28
C LYS A 59 -7.96 -40.89 47.70
N LYS A 60 -7.91 -41.93 46.85
CA LYS A 60 -7.27 -43.22 47.18
C LYS A 60 -5.82 -43.36 46.69
N TYR A 61 -5.34 -42.47 45.82
CA TYR A 61 -4.06 -42.63 45.14
C TYR A 61 -3.16 -41.42 45.42
N THR A 62 -2.09 -41.65 46.17
CA THR A 62 -1.15 -40.61 46.62
C THR A 62 0.04 -40.42 45.69
N ASN A 63 0.30 -41.41 44.81
CA ASN A 63 1.40 -41.38 43.84
C ASN A 63 0.85 -41.48 42.41
N CYS A 64 1.68 -41.08 41.44
CA CYS A 64 1.31 -41.10 40.03
C CYS A 64 2.51 -41.38 39.14
N GLU A 65 2.34 -42.26 38.15
CA GLU A 65 3.30 -42.45 37.06
C GLU A 65 2.90 -41.62 35.84
N ILE A 66 3.86 -40.92 35.25
CA ILE A 66 3.67 -40.05 34.09
C ILE A 66 4.26 -40.73 32.87
N TYR A 67 3.46 -40.80 31.81
CA TYR A 67 3.82 -41.42 30.55
C TYR A 67 3.77 -40.39 29.44
N ARG A 68 4.80 -40.39 28.59
CA ARG A 68 4.94 -39.49 27.45
C ARG A 68 5.34 -40.25 26.20
N LYS A 69 4.84 -39.81 25.05
CA LYS A 69 5.40 -40.13 23.73
C LYS A 69 5.37 -38.90 22.83
N THR A 70 6.20 -38.90 21.79
CA THR A 70 6.00 -37.97 20.67
C THR A 70 4.66 -38.30 20.00
N ALA A 71 4.01 -37.31 19.39
CA ALA A 71 2.71 -37.52 18.74
C ALA A 71 2.77 -38.56 17.62
N THR A 72 3.91 -38.69 16.94
CA THR A 72 4.22 -39.69 15.91
C THR A 72 4.75 -41.02 16.48
N GLY A 73 5.04 -41.08 17.78
CA GLY A 73 5.60 -42.26 18.43
C GLY A 73 4.58 -43.38 18.61
N LYS A 74 5.04 -44.62 18.43
CA LYS A 74 4.21 -45.83 18.57
C LYS A 74 3.86 -46.11 20.04
N SER A 75 4.83 -46.08 20.95
CA SER A 75 4.66 -46.46 22.36
C SER A 75 4.92 -45.33 23.37
N TYR A 76 4.28 -45.41 24.53
CA TYR A 76 4.48 -44.51 25.66
C TYR A 76 5.69 -44.93 26.50
N LYS A 77 6.54 -43.98 26.87
CA LYS A 77 7.62 -44.18 27.86
C LYS A 77 7.19 -43.60 29.20
N LYS A 78 7.42 -44.34 30.29
CA LYS A 78 7.33 -43.79 31.65
C LYS A 78 8.48 -42.81 31.86
N ILE A 79 8.16 -41.55 32.14
CA ILE A 79 9.17 -40.49 32.30
C ILE A 79 9.40 -40.08 33.75
N ALA A 80 8.44 -40.36 34.64
CA ALA A 80 8.56 -40.08 36.06
C ALA A 80 7.54 -40.87 36.90
N SER A 81 7.82 -40.98 38.19
CA SER A 81 6.91 -41.41 39.23
C SER A 81 7.02 -40.41 40.38
N VAL A 82 5.90 -39.78 40.77
CA VAL A 82 5.90 -38.70 41.76
C VAL A 82 4.80 -38.89 42.80
N LYS A 83 5.00 -38.29 43.98
CA LYS A 83 3.94 -38.09 44.97
C LYS A 83 3.21 -36.77 44.66
N GLY A 84 1.88 -36.76 44.73
CA GLY A 84 1.07 -35.56 44.49
C GLY A 84 0.39 -35.50 43.11
N THR A 85 0.11 -34.28 42.63
CA THR A 85 -0.83 -34.01 41.51
C THR A 85 -0.24 -33.21 40.34
N THR A 86 1.06 -32.97 40.38
CA THR A 86 1.76 -32.17 39.36
C THR A 86 3.13 -32.77 39.06
N TYR A 87 3.58 -32.63 37.82
CA TYR A 87 4.93 -32.96 37.38
C TYR A 87 5.39 -31.96 36.33
N THR A 88 6.66 -31.56 36.36
CA THR A 88 7.24 -30.64 35.38
C THR A 88 8.25 -31.39 34.52
N ASP A 89 7.89 -31.62 33.26
CA ASP A 89 8.74 -32.26 32.28
C ASP A 89 9.66 -31.24 31.61
N LYS A 90 10.94 -31.22 32.03
CA LYS A 90 11.99 -30.33 31.51
C LYS A 90 12.78 -30.93 30.32
N LYS A 91 12.40 -32.12 29.86
CA LYS A 91 13.13 -32.88 28.80
C LYS A 91 12.36 -32.90 27.48
N VAL A 92 11.50 -31.90 27.24
CA VAL A 92 10.77 -31.80 25.97
C VAL A 92 11.58 -30.96 24.99
N LYS A 93 11.58 -31.37 23.72
CA LYS A 93 12.22 -30.60 22.66
C LYS A 93 11.28 -29.48 22.18
N LYS A 94 11.86 -28.32 21.84
CA LYS A 94 11.15 -27.20 21.20
C LYS A 94 10.42 -27.69 19.95
N ASN A 95 9.26 -27.10 19.64
CA ASN A 95 8.47 -27.40 18.44
C ASN A 95 8.02 -28.87 18.28
N THR A 96 8.09 -29.67 19.34
CA THR A 96 7.70 -31.09 19.32
C THR A 96 6.40 -31.30 20.08
N LEU A 97 5.42 -31.94 19.42
CA LEU A 97 4.18 -32.32 20.07
C LEU A 97 4.33 -33.63 20.83
N TYR A 98 4.00 -33.58 22.11
CA TYR A 98 3.98 -34.75 22.99
C TYR A 98 2.56 -35.10 23.41
N LYS A 99 2.28 -36.39 23.51
CA LYS A 99 1.08 -36.92 24.17
C LYS A 99 1.44 -37.38 25.57
N TYR A 100 0.62 -37.01 26.54
CA TYR A 100 0.76 -37.42 27.93
C TYR A 100 -0.47 -38.19 28.39
N LYS A 101 -0.22 -39.16 29.27
CA LYS A 101 -1.23 -39.76 30.14
C LYS A 101 -0.60 -40.07 31.48
N VAL A 102 -1.42 -40.13 32.52
CA VAL A 102 -0.96 -40.40 33.87
C VAL A 102 -1.69 -41.61 34.45
N ARG A 103 -1.03 -42.32 35.37
CA ARG A 103 -1.58 -43.49 36.05
C ARG A 103 -1.36 -43.36 37.56
N PRO A 104 -2.38 -42.91 38.31
CA PRO A 104 -2.30 -42.88 39.77
C PRO A 104 -2.11 -44.28 40.36
N PHE A 105 -1.37 -44.40 41.45
CA PHE A 105 -1.17 -45.65 42.16
C PHE A 105 -1.01 -45.43 43.68
N ARG A 106 -1.17 -46.51 44.43
CA ARG A 106 -0.96 -46.57 45.88
C ARG A 106 -0.28 -47.88 46.26
N TYR A 107 0.27 -47.96 47.46
CA TYR A 107 0.73 -49.22 48.03
C TYR A 107 -0.34 -49.81 48.95
N VAL A 108 -0.54 -51.11 48.84
CA VAL A 108 -1.43 -51.90 49.69
C VAL A 108 -0.65 -53.13 50.13
N LYS A 109 -0.35 -53.25 51.42
CA LYS A 109 0.47 -54.34 51.98
C LYS A 109 1.80 -54.50 51.20
N GLY A 110 2.51 -53.39 50.96
CA GLY A 110 3.76 -53.37 50.20
C GLY A 110 3.62 -53.52 48.67
N LYS A 111 2.45 -53.89 48.13
CA LYS A 111 2.22 -54.11 46.69
C LYS A 111 1.60 -52.90 45.99
N LYS A 112 2.03 -52.61 44.76
CA LYS A 112 1.59 -51.47 43.96
C LYS A 112 0.22 -51.75 43.33
N THR A 113 -0.79 -50.95 43.68
CA THR A 113 -2.14 -51.02 43.10
C THR A 113 -2.41 -49.78 42.26
N TYR A 114 -2.79 -49.99 41.00
CA TYR A 114 -2.99 -48.91 40.03
C TYR A 114 -4.45 -48.50 39.89
N ALA A 115 -4.67 -47.22 39.60
CA ALA A 115 -5.89 -46.74 38.97
C ALA A 115 -5.86 -47.01 37.45
N ARG A 116 -6.99 -46.75 36.79
CA ARG A 116 -7.04 -46.60 35.33
C ARG A 116 -6.17 -45.43 34.87
N TYR A 117 -5.70 -45.51 33.62
CA TYR A 117 -5.06 -44.36 32.98
C TYR A 117 -6.03 -43.17 32.86
N SER A 118 -5.46 -41.98 32.88
CA SER A 118 -6.15 -40.76 32.44
C SER A 118 -6.49 -40.81 30.95
N ASP A 119 -7.33 -39.88 30.50
CA ASP A 119 -7.39 -39.56 29.09
C ASP A 119 -6.04 -39.00 28.61
N GLU A 120 -5.76 -39.20 27.32
CA GLU A 120 -4.59 -38.62 26.69
C GLU A 120 -4.82 -37.12 26.46
N ASN A 121 -3.82 -36.30 26.73
CA ASN A 121 -3.79 -34.89 26.31
C ASN A 121 -2.48 -34.59 25.57
N THR A 122 -2.46 -33.55 24.76
CA THR A 122 -1.31 -33.19 23.93
C THR A 122 -0.90 -31.73 24.10
N ALA A 123 0.42 -31.50 24.14
CA ALA A 123 1.00 -30.17 24.20
C ALA A 123 2.38 -30.15 23.55
N ALA A 124 2.77 -28.99 23.04
CA ALA A 124 4.09 -28.71 22.51
C ALA A 124 4.65 -27.50 23.28
N ALA A 125 5.95 -27.52 23.57
CA ALA A 125 6.67 -26.42 24.20
C ALA A 125 7.43 -25.60 23.15
N GLY A 126 7.57 -24.30 23.40
CA GLY A 126 8.38 -23.40 22.57
C GLY A 126 7.93 -23.28 21.12
N VAL A 127 6.63 -23.41 20.86
CA VAL A 127 6.07 -23.08 19.56
C VAL A 127 6.05 -21.56 19.43
N THR A 128 7.16 -21.01 18.96
CA THR A 128 7.28 -19.60 18.58
C THR A 128 7.09 -19.51 17.08
N ILE A 129 6.31 -18.53 16.67
CA ILE A 129 6.16 -18.11 15.28
C ILE A 129 6.75 -16.71 15.25
N SER A 130 7.75 -16.47 14.39
CA SER A 130 8.43 -15.18 14.35
C SER A 130 7.47 -14.06 13.96
N ASN A 131 7.87 -12.82 14.24
CA ASN A 131 7.19 -11.68 13.63
C ASN A 131 7.59 -11.61 12.16
N TYR A 132 6.65 -11.20 11.32
CA TYR A 132 6.82 -11.06 9.87
C TYR A 132 6.52 -9.62 9.48
N THR A 133 7.20 -9.14 8.46
CA THR A 133 6.84 -7.89 7.80
C THR A 133 5.85 -8.22 6.70
N MET A 134 4.72 -7.51 6.66
CA MET A 134 3.78 -7.62 5.55
C MET A 134 4.27 -6.75 4.40
N GLU A 135 3.99 -7.17 3.18
CA GLU A 135 4.35 -6.42 1.98
C GLU A 135 3.15 -6.40 1.04
N LEU A 136 2.94 -5.24 0.42
CA LEU A 136 1.84 -5.00 -0.52
C LEU A 136 2.43 -4.46 -1.82
N THR A 137 1.99 -5.00 -2.96
CA THR A 137 2.41 -4.53 -4.29
C THR A 137 1.22 -4.40 -5.25
N LEU A 138 1.39 -3.62 -6.32
CA LEU A 138 0.41 -3.41 -7.39
C LEU A 138 0.96 -4.01 -8.70
N PRO A 139 0.73 -5.30 -8.98
CA PRO A 139 1.25 -5.92 -10.20
C PRO A 139 0.51 -5.48 -11.48
N SER A 140 -0.73 -4.99 -11.35
CA SER A 140 -1.53 -4.47 -12.46
C SER A 140 -2.71 -3.64 -11.94
N ASP A 141 -3.47 -3.05 -12.86
CA ASP A 141 -4.75 -2.41 -12.57
C ASP A 141 -5.65 -3.32 -11.72
N LYS A 142 -6.21 -2.76 -10.63
CA LYS A 142 -7.19 -3.43 -9.74
C LYS A 142 -6.70 -4.76 -9.15
N VAL A 143 -5.40 -4.88 -8.94
CA VAL A 143 -4.82 -6.05 -8.28
C VAL A 143 -3.93 -5.59 -7.15
N ILE A 144 -4.15 -6.16 -5.96
CA ILE A 144 -3.22 -6.03 -4.84
C ILE A 144 -2.62 -7.39 -4.57
N SER A 145 -1.30 -7.46 -4.55
CA SER A 145 -0.62 -8.63 -4.05
C SER A 145 -0.29 -8.48 -2.57
N VAL A 146 -0.49 -9.56 -1.81
CA VAL A 146 -0.19 -9.59 -0.37
C VAL A 146 0.87 -10.65 -0.11
N GLY A 147 2.01 -10.18 0.40
CA GLY A 147 3.17 -10.99 0.75
C GLY A 147 3.61 -10.83 2.20
N ILE A 148 4.62 -11.62 2.56
CA ILE A 148 5.36 -11.45 3.81
C ILE A 148 6.86 -11.68 3.59
N ASP A 149 7.66 -10.98 4.39
CA ASP A 149 9.07 -11.29 4.61
C ASP A 149 9.27 -11.83 6.03
N ALA A 150 9.81 -13.05 6.14
CA ALA A 150 10.16 -13.71 7.39
C ALA A 150 11.63 -13.62 7.77
N GLY A 151 12.46 -13.03 6.89
CA GLY A 151 13.91 -13.11 6.95
C GLY A 151 14.45 -14.55 6.99
N THR A 152 15.75 -14.68 7.28
CA THR A 152 16.48 -15.96 7.25
C THR A 152 16.32 -16.82 8.51
N LYS A 153 15.52 -16.41 9.50
CA LYS A 153 15.47 -17.04 10.85
C LYS A 153 14.30 -18.00 11.07
N ASP A 154 13.22 -17.96 10.28
CA ASP A 154 11.99 -18.74 10.52
C ASP A 154 11.57 -19.64 9.34
N CYS A 155 12.56 -20.26 8.73
CA CYS A 155 12.47 -20.91 7.42
C CYS A 155 12.25 -22.42 7.48
N SER A 156 12.00 -22.97 8.67
CA SER A 156 11.67 -24.39 8.83
C SER A 156 10.20 -24.61 8.48
N THR A 157 9.88 -24.94 7.23
CA THR A 157 8.51 -25.26 6.83
C THR A 157 8.30 -26.76 6.71
N ASN A 158 7.40 -27.23 7.54
CA ASN A 158 6.26 -27.97 7.04
C ASN A 158 5.04 -27.47 7.83
N LYS A 159 3.99 -27.01 7.13
CA LYS A 159 2.64 -26.66 7.67
C LYS A 159 2.46 -25.27 8.30
N LYS A 160 2.86 -24.19 7.61
CA LYS A 160 2.44 -22.81 7.93
C LYS A 160 1.39 -22.31 6.92
N THR A 161 0.51 -21.43 7.35
CA THR A 161 -0.54 -20.80 6.54
C THR A 161 -0.61 -19.33 6.87
N MET A 162 -0.48 -18.45 5.88
CA MET A 162 -0.79 -17.03 6.02
C MET A 162 -2.30 -16.83 5.99
N ILE A 163 -2.81 -16.06 6.94
CA ILE A 163 -4.22 -15.69 7.02
C ILE A 163 -4.27 -14.19 6.72
N VAL A 164 -4.91 -13.85 5.61
CA VAL A 164 -5.02 -12.49 5.10
C VAL A 164 -6.35 -11.90 5.55
N TYR A 165 -6.26 -10.70 6.14
CA TYR A 165 -7.40 -9.90 6.53
C TYR A 165 -7.37 -8.56 5.80
N ARG A 166 -8.56 -8.05 5.45
CA ARG A 166 -8.74 -6.76 4.78
C ARG A 166 -9.80 -5.91 5.47
N SER A 167 -9.63 -4.60 5.43
CA SER A 167 -10.57 -3.57 5.86
C SER A 167 -10.57 -2.42 4.86
N ASP A 168 -11.69 -1.71 4.75
CA ASP A 168 -11.82 -0.48 3.94
C ASP A 168 -11.53 0.78 4.79
N SER A 169 -11.10 0.59 6.04
CA SER A 169 -10.73 1.64 7.00
C SER A 169 -9.60 1.15 7.92
N GLU A 170 -8.67 2.04 8.23
CA GLU A 170 -7.49 1.77 9.07
C GLU A 170 -7.86 1.15 10.42
N ASN A 171 -8.81 1.79 11.08
CA ASN A 171 -9.33 1.43 12.41
C ASN A 171 -10.64 0.61 12.32
N GLY A 172 -11.00 0.18 11.10
CA GLY A 172 -12.21 -0.58 10.83
C GLY A 172 -12.14 -2.04 11.26
N THR A 173 -13.23 -2.77 10.98
CA THR A 173 -13.30 -4.21 11.21
C THR A 173 -12.61 -4.97 10.08
N TYR A 174 -11.53 -5.69 10.42
CA TYR A 174 -10.78 -6.51 9.47
C TYR A 174 -11.46 -7.87 9.27
N LYS A 175 -11.86 -8.17 8.02
CA LYS A 175 -12.46 -9.45 7.63
C LYS A 175 -11.40 -10.39 7.07
N LYS A 176 -11.45 -11.67 7.44
CA LYS A 176 -10.58 -12.70 6.82
C LYS A 176 -11.04 -12.91 5.38
N ILE A 177 -10.13 -12.70 4.42
CA ILE A 177 -10.43 -12.87 2.99
C ILE A 177 -9.74 -14.11 2.39
N LYS A 178 -8.63 -14.58 2.96
CA LYS A 178 -7.92 -15.75 2.44
C LYS A 178 -7.09 -16.48 3.51
N GLU A 179 -6.95 -17.80 3.31
CA GLU A 179 -5.91 -18.62 3.95
C GLU A 179 -4.99 -19.18 2.85
N VAL A 180 -3.68 -18.95 2.98
CA VAL A 180 -2.67 -19.24 1.97
C VAL A 180 -1.62 -20.18 2.58
N PRO A 181 -1.68 -21.49 2.32
CA PRO A 181 -0.69 -22.43 2.80
C PRO A 181 0.67 -22.19 2.11
N PHE A 182 1.74 -22.10 2.90
CA PHE A 182 3.10 -22.16 2.36
C PHE A 182 3.45 -23.61 2.08
N LYS A 183 3.69 -23.92 0.81
CA LYS A 183 4.16 -25.21 0.32
C LYS A 183 5.65 -25.38 0.60
N GLU A 184 6.41 -24.33 0.36
CA GLU A 184 7.88 -24.32 0.46
C GLU A 184 8.37 -23.21 1.40
N SER A 185 9.57 -23.36 1.96
CA SER A 185 10.16 -22.39 2.91
C SER A 185 10.56 -21.07 2.26
N TRP A 186 11.00 -21.11 0.99
CA TRP A 186 11.43 -19.93 0.24
C TRP A 186 10.29 -18.95 -0.02
N GLN A 187 9.03 -19.41 0.02
CA GLN A 187 7.83 -18.57 -0.07
C GLN A 187 7.66 -17.63 1.13
N MET A 188 8.59 -17.64 2.08
CA MET A 188 8.62 -16.73 3.22
C MET A 188 9.84 -15.80 3.16
N TRP A 189 10.71 -15.89 2.15
CA TRP A 189 12.02 -15.20 2.10
C TRP A 189 12.08 -14.00 1.17
N CYS A 190 11.18 -13.89 0.20
CA CYS A 190 11.41 -13.02 -0.93
C CYS A 190 10.13 -12.26 -1.31
N SER A 191 10.22 -10.94 -1.13
CA SER A 191 9.26 -9.93 -1.54
C SER A 191 8.99 -9.91 -3.04
N THR A 192 10.02 -10.23 -3.83
CA THR A 192 10.04 -10.10 -5.29
C THR A 192 9.25 -11.19 -6.03
N TYR A 193 8.88 -12.29 -5.34
CA TYR A 193 7.98 -13.33 -5.88
C TYR A 193 6.59 -13.27 -5.25
N GLY A 194 6.29 -12.18 -4.54
CA GLY A 194 5.06 -11.96 -3.76
C GLY A 194 3.81 -11.95 -4.63
N THR A 195 3.35 -13.14 -5.03
CA THR A 195 1.98 -13.44 -5.50
C THR A 195 1.39 -14.58 -4.67
N HIS A 196 1.73 -14.65 -3.37
CA HIS A 196 1.15 -15.67 -2.47
C HIS A 196 -0.37 -15.58 -2.46
N PHE A 197 -0.90 -14.37 -2.41
CA PHE A 197 -2.30 -14.08 -2.64
C PHE A 197 -2.45 -12.80 -3.45
N VAL A 198 -3.33 -12.88 -4.43
CA VAL A 198 -3.70 -11.79 -5.31
C VAL A 198 -5.16 -11.44 -5.00
N ASP A 199 -5.38 -10.26 -4.42
CA ASP A 199 -6.71 -9.72 -4.21
C ASP A 199 -7.18 -9.01 -5.48
N LYS A 200 -8.14 -9.64 -6.18
CA LYS A 200 -8.82 -9.08 -7.35
C LYS A 200 -10.19 -8.49 -7.00
N ALA A 201 -10.63 -8.62 -5.75
CA ALA A 201 -11.92 -8.12 -5.28
C ALA A 201 -11.76 -6.69 -4.74
N VAL A 202 -11.12 -5.84 -5.55
CA VAL A 202 -10.73 -4.46 -5.21
C VAL A 202 -11.17 -3.52 -6.33
N SER A 203 -11.58 -2.32 -5.95
CA SER A 203 -11.93 -1.24 -6.87
C SER A 203 -10.71 -0.38 -7.19
N GLY A 204 -10.71 0.30 -8.33
CA GLY A 204 -9.69 1.30 -8.66
C GLY A 204 -9.79 2.54 -7.76
N ASN A 205 -8.70 3.30 -7.65
CA ASN A 205 -8.56 4.49 -6.82
C ASN A 205 -9.08 4.33 -5.37
N THR A 206 -8.90 3.15 -4.77
CA THR A 206 -9.45 2.84 -3.46
C THR A 206 -8.33 2.43 -2.51
N VAL A 207 -8.37 2.96 -1.28
CA VAL A 207 -7.44 2.58 -0.22
C VAL A 207 -7.97 1.34 0.49
N TYR A 208 -7.14 0.32 0.58
CA TYR A 208 -7.41 -0.89 1.35
C TYR A 208 -6.36 -1.08 2.43
N TYR A 209 -6.80 -1.64 3.55
CA TYR A 209 -5.94 -1.91 4.69
C TYR A 209 -5.84 -3.42 4.92
N TYR A 210 -4.62 -3.93 5.03
CA TYR A 210 -4.35 -5.35 5.21
C TYR A 210 -3.69 -5.66 6.55
N LYS A 211 -3.98 -6.86 7.07
CA LYS A 211 -3.25 -7.47 8.19
C LYS A 211 -3.04 -8.94 7.87
N VAL A 212 -1.91 -9.48 8.31
CA VAL A 212 -1.63 -10.91 8.17
C VAL A 212 -1.34 -11.58 9.51
N LYS A 213 -1.70 -12.86 9.62
CA LYS A 213 -1.29 -13.76 10.72
C LYS A 213 -0.75 -15.04 10.14
N ILE A 214 0.28 -15.62 10.76
CA ILE A 214 0.77 -16.93 10.38
C ILE A 214 0.26 -17.98 11.35
N ARG A 215 -0.41 -18.99 10.79
CA ARG A 215 -0.85 -20.18 11.50
C ARG A 215 0.11 -21.32 11.27
N LYS A 216 0.65 -21.91 12.33
CA LYS A 216 1.37 -23.17 12.31
C LYS A 216 0.48 -24.29 12.83
N THR A 217 0.34 -25.37 12.06
CA THR A 217 -0.48 -26.51 12.47
C THR A 217 0.40 -27.71 12.82
N ILE A 218 0.33 -28.14 14.09
CA ILE A 218 1.04 -29.32 14.58
C ILE A 218 0.00 -30.35 15.02
N ASN A 219 -0.17 -31.42 14.21
CA ASN A 219 -1.13 -32.52 14.44
C ASN A 219 -2.55 -32.02 14.80
N LYS A 220 -3.16 -31.26 13.89
CA LYS A 220 -4.50 -30.64 14.02
C LYS A 220 -4.65 -29.53 15.07
N LYS A 221 -3.61 -29.21 15.84
CA LYS A 221 -3.61 -28.06 16.75
C LYS A 221 -2.96 -26.84 16.07
N ASN A 222 -3.65 -25.71 16.14
CA ASN A 222 -3.22 -24.46 15.52
C ASN A 222 -2.55 -23.54 16.53
N TYR A 223 -1.47 -22.91 16.10
CA TYR A 223 -0.70 -21.89 16.80
C TYR A 223 -0.61 -20.68 15.88
N TYR A 224 -0.67 -19.47 16.42
CA TYR A 224 -0.74 -18.24 15.64
C TYR A 224 0.36 -17.27 16.07
N SER A 225 0.91 -16.53 15.09
CA SER A 225 1.70 -15.33 15.35
C SER A 225 0.81 -14.21 15.91
N GLN A 226 1.45 -13.12 16.34
CA GLN A 226 0.77 -11.84 16.41
C GLN A 226 0.31 -11.40 15.01
N ALA A 227 -0.70 -10.53 14.95
CA ALA A 227 -1.03 -9.86 13.69
C ALA A 227 0.12 -8.93 13.29
N SER A 228 0.35 -8.77 12.00
CA SER A 228 1.15 -7.64 11.51
C SER A 228 0.51 -6.31 11.91
N ALA A 229 1.31 -5.24 11.93
CA ALA A 229 0.75 -3.90 11.83
C ALA A 229 -0.13 -3.78 10.57
N PRO A 230 -1.19 -2.96 10.59
CA PRO A 230 -1.90 -2.63 9.36
C PRO A 230 -0.95 -1.94 8.38
N GLN A 231 -1.07 -2.25 7.09
CA GLN A 231 -0.55 -1.38 6.03
C GLN A 231 -1.67 -1.03 5.09
N ALA A 232 -1.59 0.19 4.55
CA ALA A 232 -2.51 0.72 3.56
C ALA A 232 -1.88 0.66 2.18
N ILE A 233 -2.71 0.42 1.17
CA ILE A 233 -2.31 0.51 -0.24
C ILE A 233 -3.47 1.11 -1.03
N ARG A 234 -3.16 2.06 -1.91
CA ARG A 234 -4.13 2.63 -2.85
C ARG A 234 -4.00 1.91 -4.19
N THR A 235 -5.11 1.41 -4.72
CA THR A 235 -5.13 0.85 -6.09
C THR A 235 -5.00 1.95 -7.14
N MET A 236 -4.48 1.58 -8.32
CA MET A 236 -4.43 2.46 -9.49
C MET A 236 -5.82 3.04 -9.82
N PRO A 237 -5.89 4.28 -10.36
CA PRO A 237 -7.11 4.86 -10.87
C PRO A 237 -7.82 3.97 -11.88
N LYS A 238 -9.12 4.20 -12.06
CA LYS A 238 -9.85 3.53 -13.13
C LYS A 238 -9.62 4.31 -14.42
N TRP A 239 -8.90 3.72 -15.36
CA TRP A 239 -8.72 4.26 -16.70
C TRP A 239 -9.97 4.04 -17.55
N THR A 240 -10.37 5.07 -18.27
CA THR A 240 -11.42 5.07 -19.30
C THR A 240 -10.84 5.36 -20.69
N MET A 241 -9.71 6.08 -20.75
CA MET A 241 -8.97 6.30 -21.99
C MET A 241 -8.33 5.02 -22.52
N ASN A 242 -8.42 4.85 -23.83
CA ASN A 242 -7.78 3.75 -24.59
C ASN A 242 -7.08 4.23 -25.88
N THR A 243 -7.22 5.50 -26.24
CA THR A 243 -6.55 6.13 -27.38
C THR A 243 -5.99 7.48 -26.97
N LEU A 244 -4.94 7.92 -27.65
CA LEU A 244 -4.33 9.25 -27.47
C LEU A 244 -4.27 9.95 -28.81
N THR A 245 -4.79 11.18 -28.89
CA THR A 245 -4.61 12.05 -30.05
C THR A 245 -3.55 13.09 -29.74
N TYR A 246 -2.46 13.15 -30.53
CA TYR A 246 -1.33 14.02 -30.23
C TYR A 246 -0.61 14.51 -31.50
N THR A 247 0.29 15.47 -31.32
CA THR A 247 1.29 15.91 -32.30
C THR A 247 2.61 16.23 -31.60
N ASN A 248 3.72 16.01 -32.30
CA ASN A 248 5.05 16.48 -31.91
C ASN A 248 5.49 17.77 -32.63
N LEU A 249 4.53 18.49 -33.24
CA LEU A 249 4.75 19.81 -33.84
C LEU A 249 5.83 19.81 -34.95
N THR A 250 5.90 18.74 -35.74
CA THR A 250 6.93 18.53 -36.77
C THR A 250 6.74 19.42 -38.00
N ASP A 251 5.50 19.79 -38.33
CA ASP A 251 5.16 20.61 -39.51
C ASP A 251 4.69 22.03 -39.18
N ASP A 252 4.94 22.96 -40.11
CA ASP A 252 4.59 24.39 -39.95
C ASP A 252 3.08 24.62 -39.78
N LYS A 253 2.26 23.86 -40.50
CA LYS A 253 0.82 24.05 -40.50
C LYS A 253 0.24 23.74 -39.11
N THR A 254 0.68 22.64 -38.51
CA THR A 254 0.29 22.24 -37.16
C THR A 254 0.79 23.23 -36.11
N ARG A 255 2.05 23.70 -36.21
CA ARG A 255 2.57 24.75 -35.33
C ARG A 255 1.74 26.02 -35.39
N GLN A 256 1.31 26.44 -36.57
CA GLN A 256 0.42 27.61 -36.76
C GLN A 256 -0.97 27.39 -36.14
N ASP A 257 -1.58 26.23 -36.39
CA ASP A 257 -2.92 25.90 -35.89
C ASP A 257 -2.95 25.80 -34.36
N VAL A 258 -1.94 25.15 -33.77
CA VAL A 258 -1.76 25.08 -32.31
C VAL A 258 -1.48 26.46 -31.73
N SER A 259 -0.64 27.27 -32.38
CA SER A 259 -0.36 28.65 -31.95
C SER A 259 -1.63 29.49 -31.89
N ALA A 260 -2.56 29.32 -32.83
CA ALA A 260 -3.83 30.03 -32.82
C ALA A 260 -4.70 29.67 -31.59
N VAL A 261 -4.71 28.40 -31.18
CA VAL A 261 -5.38 27.94 -29.94
C VAL A 261 -4.74 28.60 -28.71
N PHE A 262 -3.41 28.65 -28.65
CA PHE A 262 -2.70 29.23 -27.51
C PHE A 262 -2.92 30.76 -27.41
N LYS A 263 -2.89 31.46 -28.56
CA LYS A 263 -3.21 32.90 -28.62
C LYS A 263 -4.63 33.17 -28.15
N LYS A 264 -5.61 32.36 -28.58
CA LYS A 264 -7.01 32.44 -28.14
C LYS A 264 -7.16 32.24 -26.63
N ALA A 265 -6.32 31.41 -26.02
CA ALA A 265 -6.27 31.21 -24.57
C ALA A 265 -5.63 32.37 -23.80
N GLY A 266 -5.13 33.41 -24.49
CA GLY A 266 -4.51 34.59 -23.91
C GLY A 266 -3.01 34.44 -23.64
N ILE A 267 -2.36 33.41 -24.17
CA ILE A 267 -0.90 33.25 -24.09
C ILE A 267 -0.26 34.25 -25.05
N LYS A 268 0.75 34.96 -24.58
CA LYS A 268 1.46 35.99 -25.35
C LYS A 268 2.18 35.35 -26.54
N GLU A 269 2.01 35.95 -27.73
CA GLU A 269 2.59 35.47 -29.00
C GLU A 269 4.08 35.18 -28.90
N SER A 270 4.87 36.08 -28.32
CA SER A 270 6.32 35.87 -28.16
C SER A 270 6.71 34.64 -27.33
N TYR A 271 5.83 34.18 -26.42
CA TYR A 271 6.07 32.96 -25.63
C TYR A 271 5.67 31.70 -26.39
N ILE A 272 4.66 31.81 -27.25
CA ILE A 272 4.23 30.74 -28.15
C ILE A 272 5.34 30.49 -29.16
N ASP A 273 5.82 31.56 -29.81
CA ASP A 273 6.91 31.49 -30.78
C ASP A 273 8.16 30.83 -30.16
N GLU A 274 8.50 31.16 -28.92
CA GLU A 274 9.62 30.53 -28.19
C GLU A 274 9.45 29.02 -28.03
N VAL A 275 8.25 28.52 -27.70
CA VAL A 275 8.00 27.08 -27.62
C VAL A 275 8.00 26.42 -29.00
N MET A 276 7.51 27.11 -30.03
CA MET A 276 7.54 26.59 -31.40
C MET A 276 8.97 26.49 -31.94
N ASP A 277 9.82 27.48 -31.62
CA ASP A 277 11.24 27.47 -31.94
C ASP A 277 11.96 26.33 -31.22
N LEU A 278 11.70 26.15 -29.91
CA LEU A 278 12.26 25.04 -29.12
C LEU A 278 11.82 23.66 -29.65
N ALA A 279 10.55 23.52 -30.04
CA ALA A 279 10.05 22.28 -30.62
C ALA A 279 10.77 21.99 -31.95
N LYS A 280 10.84 22.98 -32.84
CA LYS A 280 11.49 22.85 -34.14
C LYS A 280 12.97 22.49 -34.00
N ASP A 281 13.71 23.19 -33.13
CA ASP A 281 15.13 22.95 -32.89
C ASP A 281 15.38 21.52 -32.40
N TYR A 282 14.58 21.07 -31.41
CA TYR A 282 14.63 19.68 -30.96
C TYR A 282 14.33 18.69 -32.09
N ASN A 283 13.28 18.92 -32.89
CA ASN A 283 12.92 18.04 -34.01
C ASN A 283 14.06 17.96 -35.05
N ASP A 284 14.72 19.08 -35.34
CA ASP A 284 15.85 19.15 -36.27
C ASP A 284 17.07 18.38 -35.73
N ILE A 285 17.35 18.47 -34.43
CA ILE A 285 18.46 17.77 -33.76
C ILE A 285 18.25 16.26 -33.75
N VAL A 286 17.07 15.78 -33.34
CA VAL A 286 16.82 14.33 -33.21
C VAL A 286 16.48 13.64 -34.53
N GLY A 287 16.17 14.41 -35.57
CA GLY A 287 15.85 13.90 -36.90
C GLY A 287 14.56 13.07 -36.95
N GLU A 288 14.40 12.28 -38.01
CA GLU A 288 13.23 11.41 -38.18
C GLU A 288 13.13 10.35 -37.07
N GLN A 289 11.92 10.17 -36.54
CA GLN A 289 11.60 9.20 -35.51
C GLN A 289 10.26 8.52 -35.85
N ASP A 290 10.06 7.28 -35.44
CA ASP A 290 8.84 6.52 -35.76
C ASP A 290 7.55 7.17 -35.20
N TYR A 291 7.69 7.93 -34.11
CA TYR A 291 6.60 8.65 -33.46
C TYR A 291 6.39 10.06 -34.04
N PHE A 292 7.23 10.51 -34.97
CA PHE A 292 7.07 11.79 -35.67
C PHE A 292 6.16 11.65 -36.88
N HIS A 293 5.18 12.55 -36.96
CA HIS A 293 4.21 12.62 -38.03
C HIS A 293 3.75 14.07 -38.18
N GLU A 294 3.30 14.44 -39.38
CA GLU A 294 2.62 15.71 -39.59
C GLU A 294 1.22 15.67 -38.95
N GLY A 295 0.72 16.82 -38.50
CA GLY A 295 -0.64 16.93 -37.98
C GLY A 295 -0.85 16.26 -36.62
N PHE A 296 -2.13 16.16 -36.25
CA PHE A 296 -2.58 15.32 -35.14
C PHE A 296 -2.89 13.92 -35.65
N VAL A 297 -2.40 12.91 -34.94
CA VAL A 297 -2.78 11.50 -35.17
C VAL A 297 -3.33 10.89 -33.90
N THR A 298 -4.15 9.85 -34.06
CA THR A 298 -4.69 9.06 -32.95
C THR A 298 -4.02 7.69 -32.94
N VAL A 299 -3.51 7.29 -31.77
CA VAL A 299 -2.90 5.98 -31.55
C VAL A 299 -3.71 5.16 -30.56
N ASP A 300 -3.60 3.84 -30.67
CA ASP A 300 -4.06 2.91 -29.63
C ASP A 300 -3.11 2.99 -28.43
N GLY A 301 -3.66 3.26 -27.24
CA GLY A 301 -2.88 3.44 -26.02
C GLY A 301 -3.15 4.79 -25.35
N ARG A 302 -2.59 4.96 -24.15
CA ARG A 302 -2.74 6.18 -23.34
C ARG A 302 -1.49 7.05 -23.34
N ASN A 303 -0.39 6.57 -23.89
CA ASN A 303 0.87 7.28 -23.91
C ASN A 303 1.67 6.90 -25.16
N ILE A 304 2.68 7.71 -25.46
CA ILE A 304 3.71 7.42 -26.47
C ILE A 304 4.97 6.99 -25.73
N ASP A 305 5.59 5.94 -26.24
CA ASP A 305 6.87 5.43 -25.74
C ASP A 305 8.02 6.11 -26.49
N TYR A 306 8.51 7.21 -25.91
CA TYR A 306 9.68 7.93 -26.41
C TYR A 306 11.00 7.34 -25.93
N GLU A 307 10.99 6.35 -25.04
CA GLU A 307 12.22 5.74 -24.49
C GLU A 307 12.87 4.75 -25.48
N MET A 308 12.21 4.46 -26.61
CA MET A 308 12.71 3.56 -27.65
C MET A 308 13.92 4.11 -28.43
N SER A 309 14.10 5.44 -28.44
CA SER A 309 15.21 6.12 -29.13
C SER A 309 16.15 6.77 -28.12
N ASP A 310 17.47 6.62 -28.32
CA ASP A 310 18.47 7.30 -27.49
C ASP A 310 18.67 8.76 -27.94
N THR A 311 17.62 9.55 -27.75
CA THR A 311 17.61 10.99 -28.06
C THR A 311 18.52 11.80 -27.13
N TYR A 312 18.92 11.25 -25.99
CA TYR A 312 19.89 11.88 -25.10
C TYR A 312 21.27 11.95 -25.75
N SER A 313 21.74 10.84 -26.33
CA SER A 313 23.02 10.83 -27.04
C SER A 313 23.02 11.78 -28.24
N LEU A 314 21.91 11.87 -28.98
CA LEU A 314 21.77 12.82 -30.10
C LEU A 314 21.86 14.26 -29.63
N TRP A 315 21.21 14.60 -28.51
CA TRP A 315 21.29 15.94 -27.93
C TRP A 315 22.73 16.30 -27.53
N MET A 316 23.38 15.40 -26.79
CA MET A 316 24.72 15.63 -26.23
C MET A 316 25.86 15.53 -27.26
N GLU A 317 25.58 15.19 -28.53
CA GLU A 317 26.59 15.15 -29.60
C GLU A 317 27.18 16.53 -29.86
N ASP A 318 26.32 17.55 -29.89
CA ASP A 318 26.69 18.95 -30.19
C ASP A 318 26.43 19.92 -29.02
N HIS A 319 25.94 19.41 -27.88
CA HIS A 319 25.63 20.23 -26.70
C HIS A 319 26.32 19.73 -25.44
N ASP A 320 26.84 20.65 -24.64
CA ASP A 320 27.43 20.41 -23.32
C ASP A 320 26.51 20.84 -22.16
N TYR A 321 25.25 21.14 -22.46
CA TYR A 321 24.23 21.60 -21.52
C TYR A 321 22.91 20.82 -21.66
N ALA A 322 22.09 20.87 -20.61
CA ALA A 322 20.80 20.20 -20.54
C ALA A 322 19.77 20.81 -21.51
N ASP A 323 18.96 19.94 -22.10
CA ASP A 323 17.78 20.37 -22.87
C ASP A 323 16.68 20.94 -21.94
N VAL A 324 15.83 21.83 -22.47
CA VAL A 324 14.63 22.29 -21.76
C VAL A 324 13.73 21.11 -21.40
N ASN A 325 13.09 21.18 -20.25
CA ASN A 325 12.22 20.11 -19.75
C ASN A 325 10.77 20.58 -19.57
N CYS A 326 9.94 19.73 -18.96
CA CYS A 326 8.54 19.99 -18.67
C CYS A 326 8.30 21.31 -17.92
N ARG A 327 9.09 21.60 -16.88
CA ARG A 327 8.93 22.80 -16.02
C ARG A 327 9.25 24.08 -16.79
N ILE A 328 10.34 24.05 -17.58
CA ILE A 328 10.76 25.19 -18.42
C ILE A 328 9.72 25.45 -19.50
N THR A 329 9.31 24.41 -20.23
CA THR A 329 8.29 24.50 -21.30
C THR A 329 6.98 25.08 -20.76
N ALA A 330 6.52 24.57 -19.61
CA ALA A 330 5.30 25.05 -18.98
C ALA A 330 5.45 26.52 -18.53
N MET A 331 6.56 26.86 -17.88
CA MET A 331 6.79 28.23 -17.41
C MET A 331 6.92 29.22 -18.56
N THR A 332 7.50 28.83 -19.70
CA THR A 332 7.58 29.68 -20.89
C THR A 332 6.21 30.13 -21.37
N LEU A 333 5.24 29.22 -21.45
CA LEU A 333 3.86 29.55 -21.86
C LEU A 333 3.07 30.28 -20.76
N PHE A 334 3.41 30.07 -19.49
CA PHE A 334 2.55 30.45 -18.37
C PHE A 334 3.00 31.71 -17.59
N ARG A 335 4.09 32.38 -18.02
CA ARG A 335 4.73 33.53 -17.34
C ARG A 335 3.76 34.59 -16.83
N ASP A 336 2.83 35.01 -17.69
CA ASP A 336 1.91 36.13 -17.43
C ASP A 336 0.64 35.71 -16.66
N PHE A 337 0.48 34.40 -16.41
CA PHE A 337 -0.59 33.84 -15.60
C PHE A 337 -0.16 33.58 -14.15
N LEU A 338 1.10 33.86 -13.81
CA LEU A 338 1.70 33.62 -12.51
C LEU A 338 2.28 34.91 -11.93
N THR A 339 1.93 35.21 -10.68
CA THR A 339 2.61 36.24 -9.88
C THR A 339 3.16 35.63 -8.60
N THR A 340 4.24 36.22 -8.10
CA THR A 340 4.91 35.83 -6.85
C THR A 340 5.26 37.07 -6.06
N GLU A 341 5.05 37.06 -4.74
CA GLU A 341 5.52 38.16 -3.87
C GLU A 341 6.95 37.92 -3.37
N THR A 342 7.34 36.66 -3.19
CA THR A 342 8.68 36.27 -2.76
C THR A 342 9.57 35.97 -3.97
N LYS A 343 10.83 36.43 -3.90
CA LYS A 343 11.89 36.06 -4.84
C LYS A 343 12.75 34.98 -4.20
N MET A 344 12.86 33.84 -4.87
CA MET A 344 13.70 32.72 -4.45
C MET A 344 14.77 32.44 -5.50
N GLU A 345 15.90 31.91 -5.05
CA GLU A 345 16.92 31.31 -5.91
C GLU A 345 16.66 29.81 -6.10
N GLY A 346 17.22 29.23 -7.16
CA GLY A 346 17.08 27.81 -7.46
C GLY A 346 17.78 26.92 -6.42
N SER A 347 17.09 25.90 -5.94
CA SER A 347 17.70 24.84 -5.15
C SER A 347 18.48 23.85 -6.03
N ALA A 348 19.32 23.01 -5.42
CA ALA A 348 20.07 21.97 -6.12
C ALA A 348 19.18 20.98 -6.91
N ALA A 349 17.92 20.81 -6.49
CA ALA A 349 16.93 19.98 -7.18
C ALA A 349 16.52 20.52 -8.57
N LEU A 350 16.87 21.77 -8.87
CA LEU A 350 16.61 22.45 -10.14
C LEU A 350 17.88 22.62 -10.98
N SER A 351 19.00 21.96 -10.63
CA SER A 351 20.29 22.16 -11.29
C SER A 351 20.25 21.92 -12.80
N SER A 352 19.60 20.84 -13.27
CA SER A 352 19.43 20.60 -14.71
C SER A 352 18.53 21.63 -15.38
N ASP A 353 17.53 22.17 -14.67
CA ASP A 353 16.70 23.27 -15.21
C ASP A 353 17.51 24.55 -15.34
N THR A 354 18.29 24.88 -14.30
CA THR A 354 19.16 26.05 -14.28
C THR A 354 20.19 25.97 -15.40
N ASP A 355 20.81 24.81 -15.60
CA ASP A 355 21.76 24.58 -16.69
C ASP A 355 21.14 24.84 -18.07
N ALA A 356 19.95 24.29 -18.34
CA ALA A 356 19.22 24.55 -19.58
C ALA A 356 18.84 26.03 -19.75
N ILE A 357 18.38 26.69 -18.68
CA ILE A 357 17.99 28.11 -18.70
C ILE A 357 19.19 29.02 -18.98
N GLU A 358 20.35 28.70 -18.42
CA GLU A 358 21.56 29.53 -18.53
C GLU A 358 22.28 29.34 -19.87
N ASN A 359 22.25 28.12 -20.42
CA ASN A 359 23.11 27.75 -21.55
C ASN A 359 22.39 27.53 -22.88
N TYR A 360 21.08 27.21 -22.89
CA TYR A 360 20.36 26.95 -24.14
C TYR A 360 19.90 28.26 -24.80
N PRO A 361 20.43 28.68 -25.98
CA PRO A 361 20.18 30.02 -26.52
C PRO A 361 18.72 30.36 -26.85
N LEU A 362 17.87 29.35 -27.08
CA LEU A 362 16.44 29.54 -27.34
C LEU A 362 15.62 29.74 -26.06
N CYS A 363 16.16 29.38 -24.89
CA CYS A 363 15.48 29.61 -23.61
C CYS A 363 15.61 31.08 -23.19
N LYS A 364 14.47 31.76 -23.00
CA LYS A 364 14.44 33.20 -22.65
C LYS A 364 13.94 33.46 -21.23
N LEU A 365 13.93 32.44 -20.36
CA LEU A 365 13.57 32.59 -18.95
C LEU A 365 14.68 33.34 -18.19
N ALA A 366 14.48 34.64 -17.97
CA ALA A 366 15.43 35.48 -17.24
C ALA A 366 14.73 36.44 -16.26
N GLY A 367 15.52 37.07 -15.39
CA GLY A 367 15.07 38.15 -14.51
C GLY A 367 13.90 37.74 -13.62
N GLU A 368 12.81 38.51 -13.66
CA GLU A 368 11.62 38.22 -12.84
C GLU A 368 10.99 36.86 -13.18
N ASN A 369 11.00 36.45 -14.45
CA ASN A 369 10.44 35.17 -14.85
C ASN A 369 11.26 33.98 -14.34
N LEU A 370 12.58 34.13 -14.26
CA LEU A 370 13.46 33.14 -13.63
C LEU A 370 13.21 33.05 -12.12
N SER A 371 13.03 34.19 -11.45
CA SER A 371 12.68 34.19 -10.02
C SER A 371 11.32 33.52 -9.77
N LYS A 372 10.32 33.78 -10.63
CA LYS A 372 9.02 33.09 -10.58
C LYS A 372 9.16 31.59 -10.76
N PHE A 373 10.00 31.15 -11.70
CA PHE A 373 10.31 29.74 -11.94
C PHE A 373 10.84 29.06 -10.66
N TYR A 374 11.86 29.64 -10.03
CA TYR A 374 12.44 29.10 -8.79
C TYR A 374 11.45 29.12 -7.61
N THR A 375 10.70 30.21 -7.44
CA THR A 375 9.69 30.32 -6.38
C THR A 375 8.61 29.22 -6.52
N LEU A 376 8.17 28.93 -7.74
CA LEU A 376 7.18 27.89 -8.02
C LEU A 376 7.71 26.46 -7.82
N TYR A 377 8.88 26.16 -8.40
CA TYR A 377 9.37 24.77 -8.54
C TYR A 377 10.34 24.31 -7.45
N ASN A 378 10.81 25.19 -6.58
CA ASN A 378 11.58 24.75 -5.42
C ASN A 378 10.76 23.75 -4.57
N PRO A 379 11.38 22.66 -4.11
CA PRO A 379 10.70 21.66 -3.28
C PRO A 379 10.04 22.26 -2.04
N VAL A 380 9.01 21.58 -1.55
CA VAL A 380 8.25 21.92 -0.35
C VAL A 380 8.56 20.88 0.72
N SER A 381 8.98 21.30 1.92
CA SER A 381 9.16 20.37 3.05
C SER A 381 7.80 19.80 3.47
N VAL A 382 7.72 18.49 3.64
CA VAL A 382 6.50 17.79 4.08
C VAL A 382 6.82 16.83 5.23
N LYS A 383 5.80 16.41 5.96
CA LYS A 383 5.91 15.33 6.95
C LYS A 383 5.81 13.97 6.26
N ASP A 384 6.34 12.93 6.90
CA ASP A 384 6.16 11.55 6.46
C ASP A 384 4.66 11.23 6.38
N THR A 385 4.19 10.90 5.18
CA THR A 385 2.78 10.60 4.94
C THR A 385 2.59 9.70 3.71
N THR A 386 1.55 8.87 3.76
CA THR A 386 1.06 8.10 2.60
C THR A 386 -0.25 8.68 2.07
N ASN A 387 -0.74 9.78 2.66
CA ASN A 387 -1.96 10.44 2.26
C ASN A 387 -1.66 11.56 1.26
N PRO A 388 -2.14 11.48 0.00
CA PRO A 388 -1.89 12.53 -1.00
C PRO A 388 -2.53 13.87 -0.64
N GLN A 389 -3.57 13.90 0.21
CA GLN A 389 -4.20 15.15 0.65
C GLN A 389 -3.28 15.94 1.59
N ASP A 390 -2.49 15.26 2.42
CA ASP A 390 -1.49 15.93 3.27
C ASP A 390 -0.42 16.62 2.41
N ILE A 391 -0.03 15.99 1.28
CA ILE A 391 0.92 16.57 0.31
C ILE A 391 0.31 17.78 -0.39
N LEU A 392 -0.92 17.66 -0.89
CA LEU A 392 -1.65 18.76 -1.53
C LEU A 392 -1.75 19.97 -0.59
N GLU A 393 -2.17 19.77 0.66
CA GLU A 393 -2.33 20.85 1.64
C GLU A 393 -0.99 21.53 1.95
N ALA A 394 0.08 20.75 2.11
CA ALA A 394 1.42 21.30 2.36
C ALA A 394 1.93 22.15 1.19
N VAL A 395 1.81 21.66 -0.05
CA VAL A 395 2.22 22.42 -1.25
C VAL A 395 1.39 23.68 -1.42
N ARG A 396 0.06 23.60 -1.25
CA ARG A 396 -0.83 24.77 -1.35
C ARG A 396 -0.50 25.82 -0.30
N GLN A 397 -0.27 25.40 0.94
CA GLN A 397 0.09 26.32 2.02
C GLN A 397 1.43 26.97 1.77
N GLU A 398 2.42 26.22 1.29
CA GLU A 398 3.74 26.75 1.00
C GLU A 398 3.73 27.69 -0.20
N TRP A 399 3.01 27.37 -1.28
CA TRP A 399 2.81 28.28 -2.40
C TRP A 399 2.14 29.59 -1.98
N LYS A 400 1.15 29.51 -1.07
CA LYS A 400 0.56 30.71 -0.46
C LYS A 400 1.58 31.51 0.34
N ASN A 401 2.45 30.86 1.13
CA ASN A 401 3.50 31.54 1.89
C ASN A 401 4.51 32.25 0.96
N ARG A 402 4.79 31.66 -0.20
CA ARG A 402 5.64 32.25 -1.25
C ARG A 402 4.96 33.39 -2.02
N GLY A 403 3.68 33.64 -1.74
CA GLY A 403 2.86 34.64 -2.42
C GLY A 403 2.56 34.27 -3.88
N ILE A 404 2.53 32.98 -4.20
CA ILE A 404 2.17 32.51 -5.54
C ILE A 404 0.67 32.72 -5.76
N GLN A 405 0.31 33.39 -6.86
CA GLN A 405 -1.07 33.56 -7.30
C GLN A 405 -1.19 33.23 -8.78
N PHE A 406 -2.29 32.56 -9.12
CA PHE A 406 -2.61 32.13 -10.48
C PHE A 406 -3.74 32.99 -11.04
N LYS A 407 -3.57 33.44 -12.28
CA LYS A 407 -4.61 34.12 -13.03
C LYS A 407 -5.58 33.08 -13.60
N GLU A 408 -6.86 33.23 -13.30
CA GLU A 408 -7.92 32.41 -13.89
C GLU A 408 -8.06 32.73 -15.40
N GLY A 409 -8.30 31.69 -16.21
CA GLY A 409 -8.39 31.82 -17.67
C GLY A 409 -8.54 30.46 -18.35
N ALA A 410 -8.45 30.46 -19.69
CA ALA A 410 -8.52 29.23 -20.49
C ALA A 410 -7.23 28.38 -20.39
N ALA A 411 -6.10 29.00 -20.02
CA ALA A 411 -4.85 28.31 -19.74
C ALA A 411 -4.70 28.07 -18.23
N SER A 412 -4.24 26.87 -17.85
CA SER A 412 -3.92 26.51 -16.47
C SER A 412 -2.61 25.73 -16.40
N LEU A 413 -1.82 25.98 -15.36
CA LEU A 413 -0.65 25.17 -15.07
C LEU A 413 -1.11 23.82 -14.52
N ILE A 414 -0.59 22.73 -15.07
CA ILE A 414 -0.73 21.41 -14.47
C ILE A 414 0.61 21.02 -13.85
N SER A 415 0.57 20.62 -12.58
CA SER A 415 1.75 20.16 -11.83
C SER A 415 1.51 18.75 -11.29
N VAL A 416 2.39 17.82 -11.64
CA VAL A 416 2.45 16.47 -11.05
C VAL A 416 3.43 16.52 -9.89
N VAL A 417 2.90 16.47 -8.67
CA VAL A 417 3.67 16.55 -7.44
C VAL A 417 3.99 15.14 -6.94
N PHE A 418 5.28 14.86 -6.73
CA PHE A 418 5.76 13.64 -6.11
C PHE A 418 6.12 13.86 -4.64
N HIS A 419 6.05 12.79 -3.85
CA HIS A 419 6.50 12.75 -2.47
C HIS A 419 7.78 11.92 -2.40
N ASP A 420 8.87 12.55 -1.97
CA ASP A 420 10.12 11.90 -1.57
C ASP A 420 10.10 11.68 -0.06
N GLU A 421 9.91 10.44 0.36
CA GLU A 421 9.87 10.08 1.78
C GLU A 421 11.25 10.11 2.45
N MET A 422 12.33 10.00 1.68
CA MET A 422 13.69 9.98 2.21
C MET A 422 14.14 11.40 2.55
N GLU A 423 13.91 12.33 1.63
CA GLU A 423 14.23 13.74 1.79
C GLU A 423 13.13 14.53 2.52
N LYS A 424 11.96 13.91 2.73
CA LYS A 424 10.77 14.53 3.34
C LYS A 424 10.33 15.78 2.59
N THR A 425 10.30 15.67 1.26
CA THR A 425 9.91 16.77 0.38
C THR A 425 8.81 16.38 -0.57
N ALA A 426 8.04 17.36 -0.99
CA ALA A 426 7.16 17.29 -2.14
C ALA A 426 7.72 18.21 -3.23
N PHE A 427 7.78 17.74 -4.46
CA PHE A 427 8.31 18.53 -5.58
C PHE A 427 7.51 18.28 -6.86
N VAL A 428 7.50 19.27 -7.75
CA VAL A 428 6.90 19.12 -9.07
C VAL A 428 7.87 18.34 -9.94
N GLY A 429 7.56 17.07 -10.16
CA GLY A 429 8.36 16.17 -11.00
C GLY A 429 7.97 16.23 -12.48
N HIS A 430 6.78 16.74 -12.80
CA HIS A 430 6.37 17.02 -14.16
C HIS A 430 5.40 18.22 -14.21
N ALA A 431 5.46 19.01 -15.27
CA ALA A 431 4.60 20.15 -15.50
C ALA A 431 4.19 20.30 -16.97
N GLY A 432 3.02 20.88 -17.19
CA GLY A 432 2.54 21.24 -18.53
C GLY A 432 1.47 22.33 -18.45
N VAL A 433 1.00 22.80 -19.60
CA VAL A 433 -0.08 23.78 -19.68
C VAL A 433 -1.30 23.12 -20.29
N MET A 434 -2.40 23.14 -19.55
CA MET A 434 -3.71 22.71 -20.04
C MET A 434 -4.46 23.93 -20.59
N ILE A 435 -5.02 23.80 -21.79
CA ILE A 435 -5.75 24.85 -22.49
C ILE A 435 -7.13 24.33 -22.87
N GLU A 436 -8.17 25.00 -22.41
CA GLU A 436 -9.56 24.67 -22.75
C GLU A 436 -10.03 25.54 -23.90
N ASP A 437 -10.42 24.93 -25.02
CA ASP A 437 -11.00 25.61 -26.17
C ASP A 437 -12.31 24.95 -26.61
N GLY A 438 -13.43 25.51 -26.16
CA GLY A 438 -14.75 24.96 -26.44
C GLY A 438 -14.94 23.60 -25.75
N SER A 439 -15.12 22.54 -26.55
CA SER A 439 -15.22 21.16 -26.06
C SER A 439 -13.86 20.46 -25.94
N ASP A 440 -12.81 21.04 -26.52
CA ASP A 440 -11.51 20.42 -26.60
C ASP A 440 -10.62 20.89 -25.45
N VAL A 441 -9.83 19.96 -24.91
CA VAL A 441 -8.82 20.23 -23.90
C VAL A 441 -7.47 19.85 -24.50
N TYR A 442 -6.57 20.82 -24.61
CA TYR A 442 -5.20 20.63 -25.08
C TYR A 442 -4.29 20.53 -23.86
N PHE A 443 -3.33 19.61 -23.89
CA PHE A 443 -2.24 19.55 -22.92
C PHE A 443 -0.91 19.67 -23.65
N VAL A 444 -0.14 20.68 -23.27
CA VAL A 444 1.17 20.99 -23.83
C VAL A 444 2.22 20.63 -22.81
N GLU A 445 3.13 19.77 -23.19
CA GLU A 445 4.19 19.31 -22.31
C GLU A 445 5.46 19.01 -23.10
N LYS A 446 6.56 18.94 -22.36
CA LYS A 446 7.77 18.26 -22.81
C LYS A 446 8.12 17.23 -21.75
N ILE A 447 7.87 15.96 -22.01
CA ILE A 447 7.78 14.92 -20.97
C ILE A 447 9.06 14.84 -20.13
N GLY A 448 10.21 15.02 -20.77
CA GLY A 448 11.52 15.13 -20.16
C GLY A 448 12.44 15.94 -21.08
N PRO A 449 13.66 16.29 -20.61
CA PRO A 449 14.63 17.04 -21.38
C PRO A 449 14.77 16.51 -22.79
N THR A 450 14.94 15.21 -22.98
CA THR A 450 15.25 14.61 -24.28
C THR A 450 14.05 14.06 -25.04
N PHE A 451 12.83 14.46 -24.70
CA PHE A 451 11.61 14.04 -25.40
C PHE A 451 11.00 15.22 -26.15
N PRO A 452 10.27 14.98 -27.26
CA PRO A 452 9.69 16.07 -28.03
C PRO A 452 8.69 16.87 -27.22
N VAL A 453 8.52 18.14 -27.61
CA VAL A 453 7.32 18.89 -27.22
C VAL A 453 6.12 18.16 -27.81
N GLN A 454 5.14 17.90 -26.97
CA GLN A 454 3.92 17.20 -27.34
C GLN A 454 2.71 18.08 -27.04
N VAL A 455 1.78 18.13 -27.99
CA VAL A 455 0.44 18.66 -27.75
C VAL A 455 -0.55 17.51 -27.90
N ALA A 456 -1.20 17.15 -26.79
CA ALA A 456 -2.23 16.12 -26.76
C ALA A 456 -3.63 16.74 -26.67
N LYS A 457 -4.62 16.12 -27.32
CA LYS A 457 -6.02 16.52 -27.31
C LYS A 457 -6.87 15.55 -26.50
N PHE A 458 -7.75 16.10 -25.68
CA PHE A 458 -8.67 15.39 -24.79
C PHE A 458 -10.06 16.05 -24.84
N HIS A 459 -11.06 15.35 -24.31
CA HIS A 459 -12.45 15.83 -24.22
C HIS A 459 -12.81 16.34 -22.82
N SER A 460 -11.93 16.14 -21.83
CA SER A 460 -12.19 16.58 -20.46
C SER A 460 -10.91 16.69 -19.61
N ARG A 461 -10.99 17.45 -18.52
CA ARG A 461 -9.97 17.48 -17.46
C ARG A 461 -9.70 16.11 -16.84
N GLY A 462 -10.74 15.27 -16.74
CA GLY A 462 -10.62 13.89 -16.25
C GLY A 462 -9.72 13.03 -17.13
N GLU A 463 -9.82 13.17 -18.45
CA GLU A 463 -8.92 12.48 -19.40
C GLU A 463 -7.46 12.93 -19.24
N VAL A 464 -7.21 14.24 -19.07
CA VAL A 464 -5.85 14.76 -18.76
C VAL A 464 -5.31 14.15 -17.46
N LYS A 465 -6.16 14.03 -16.42
CA LYS A 465 -5.78 13.39 -15.15
C LYS A 465 -5.43 11.90 -15.35
N GLU A 466 -6.23 11.17 -16.12
CA GLU A 466 -5.96 9.77 -16.43
C GLU A 466 -4.65 9.59 -17.20
N TYR A 467 -4.43 10.42 -18.22
CA TYR A 467 -3.19 10.45 -19.01
C TYR A 467 -1.94 10.62 -18.14
N LEU A 468 -1.95 11.62 -17.24
CA LEU A 468 -0.81 11.88 -16.36
C LEU A 468 -0.61 10.78 -15.32
N LEU A 469 -1.70 10.26 -14.73
CA LEU A 469 -1.58 9.20 -13.75
C LEU A 469 -1.14 7.87 -14.39
N ASP A 470 -1.55 7.54 -15.62
CA ASP A 470 -1.07 6.33 -16.32
C ASP A 470 0.46 6.32 -16.42
N ARG A 471 1.06 7.46 -16.77
CA ARG A 471 2.52 7.60 -16.87
C ARG A 471 3.22 7.67 -15.52
N PHE A 472 2.72 8.49 -14.60
CA PHE A 472 3.47 8.85 -13.39
C PHE A 472 3.11 8.02 -12.15
N TRP A 473 2.10 7.15 -12.21
CA TRP A 473 1.78 6.23 -11.10
C TRP A 473 2.94 5.30 -10.77
N LYS A 474 3.86 5.04 -11.71
CA LYS A 474 5.08 4.24 -11.47
C LYS A 474 5.98 4.80 -10.36
N HIS A 475 5.86 6.10 -10.04
CA HIS A 475 6.62 6.75 -8.96
C HIS A 475 5.96 6.61 -7.58
N TYR A 476 4.77 6.01 -7.50
CA TYR A 476 4.15 5.66 -6.22
C TYR A 476 4.77 4.38 -5.67
N THR A 477 5.38 4.46 -4.49
CA THR A 477 5.85 3.29 -3.74
C THR A 477 4.78 2.87 -2.73
N PRO A 478 4.06 1.76 -2.96
CA PRO A 478 2.91 1.40 -2.14
C PRO A 478 3.24 1.23 -0.66
N GLY A 479 2.48 1.94 0.19
CA GLY A 479 2.65 1.89 1.65
C GLY A 479 3.87 2.64 2.18
N VAL A 480 4.65 3.29 1.31
CA VAL A 480 5.87 4.04 1.67
C VAL A 480 5.70 5.52 1.36
N SER A 481 5.44 5.86 0.10
CA SER A 481 5.23 7.25 -0.34
C SER A 481 3.73 7.58 -0.51
N ALA A 482 3.42 8.85 -0.77
CA ALA A 482 2.07 9.24 -1.16
C ALA A 482 1.95 9.09 -2.69
N PRO A 483 0.78 8.69 -3.22
CA PRO A 483 0.54 8.71 -4.66
C PRO A 483 0.74 10.12 -5.24
N PRO A 484 1.16 10.25 -6.51
CA PRO A 484 1.27 11.56 -7.16
C PRO A 484 0.01 12.39 -7.05
N VAL A 485 0.17 13.68 -6.78
CA VAL A 485 -0.93 14.65 -6.76
C VAL A 485 -0.90 15.42 -8.06
N ILE A 486 -2.01 15.39 -8.81
CA ILE A 486 -2.14 16.20 -10.02
C ILE A 486 -2.86 17.49 -9.65
N MET A 487 -2.17 18.61 -9.78
CA MET A 487 -2.70 19.94 -9.47
C MET A 487 -3.02 20.70 -10.75
N VAL A 488 -4.11 21.47 -10.73
CA VAL A 488 -4.42 22.53 -11.68
C VAL A 488 -4.34 23.85 -10.94
N ASN A 489 -3.35 24.67 -11.33
CA ASN A 489 -2.93 25.82 -10.53
C ASN A 489 -2.72 25.39 -9.06
N ASP A 490 -3.36 26.05 -8.10
CA ASP A 490 -3.27 25.75 -6.67
C ASP A 490 -4.32 24.75 -6.15
N ARG A 491 -4.99 23.98 -7.02
CA ARG A 491 -6.08 23.05 -6.64
C ARG A 491 -5.80 21.65 -7.16
N GLU A 492 -6.42 20.64 -6.57
CA GLU A 492 -6.39 19.30 -7.16
C GLU A 492 -7.14 19.31 -8.49
N LEU A 493 -6.55 18.71 -9.53
CA LEU A 493 -7.25 18.44 -10.78
C LEU A 493 -8.36 17.42 -10.51
N SER A 494 -9.61 17.86 -10.52
CA SER A 494 -10.78 16.98 -10.41
C SER A 494 -11.11 16.34 -11.76
N SER A 495 -11.70 15.15 -11.71
CA SER A 495 -12.31 14.47 -12.87
C SER A 495 -13.52 15.21 -13.39
#